data_AF-A0AAN8JT89-F1
#
_entry.id   AF-A0AAN8JT89-F1
#
_cell.length_a   1.000
_cell.length_b   1.000
_cell.length_c   1.000
_cell.angle_alpha   90.00
_cell.angle_beta   90.00
_cell.angle_gamma   90.00
#
_symmetry.space_group_name_H-M   'P 1'
#
loop_
_entity.id
_entity.type
_entity.pdbx_description
1 polymer ?
#
loop_
_entity_poly.entity_id
_entity_poly.type
_entity_poly.pdbx_seq_one_letter_code
_entity_poly.pdbx_strand_id
1 'polypeptide(L)'
;MLAFIILFLFQGTLAQIPGKQCGGVVCLDNSDVTCISGNNTCQCKDGMVGNGRFGCVDAATSCICYLYGDPYVTAFSQSVMSAPLPCHHVLTEFTTPDGIYVKITATASSRNDRPYPSFVFEDGLSFIATKGDTMARALFRRDGFWNKGLKLKLPVRSNFPDFGLYCWADPAQYWTLEIPRFGVVVRYRSADSSVTIEAPKNSQYVRNTLCGDCGDPKTTYRTMAQAAGMTLSEWSLVGTVLNLDAENDENPQCKNLDRVFKSCGDDKTAEALKFCGAPFSHNDIGECFVQAYGRGEILSMMNGCIEAFCGSGVTDSWCRKTNTAKTQCTKQADFSVILNKC
;
A
#
# COMPACT_ATOMS: atom_id res chain seq x y z
N MET A 1 -27.79 -45.38 27.29
CA MET A 1 -27.17 -44.05 27.42
C MET A 1 -26.45 -43.76 26.10
N LEU A 2 -27.19 -43.29 25.09
CA LEU A 2 -26.66 -42.96 23.76
C LEU A 2 -26.29 -41.48 23.74
N ALA A 3 -25.02 -41.17 23.48
CA ALA A 3 -24.54 -39.81 23.31
C ALA A 3 -24.88 -39.32 21.89
N PHE A 4 -25.75 -38.32 21.80
CA PHE A 4 -25.99 -37.54 20.58
C PHE A 4 -24.77 -36.65 20.32
N ILE A 5 -23.99 -36.98 19.29
CA ILE A 5 -23.00 -36.05 18.72
C ILE A 5 -23.78 -35.13 17.78
N ILE A 6 -24.07 -33.91 18.24
CA ILE A 6 -24.58 -32.84 17.39
C ILE A 6 -23.39 -32.33 16.57
N LEU A 7 -23.33 -32.76 15.32
CA LEU A 7 -22.46 -32.18 14.29
C LEU A 7 -22.95 -30.75 14.01
N PHE A 8 -22.32 -29.75 14.61
CA PHE A 8 -22.47 -28.37 14.16
C PHE A 8 -21.76 -28.23 12.81
N LEU A 9 -22.51 -28.40 11.72
CA LEU A 9 -22.14 -27.92 10.41
C LEU A 9 -22.14 -26.39 10.47
N PHE A 10 -20.98 -25.80 10.79
CA PHE A 10 -20.70 -24.41 10.47
C PHE A 10 -20.72 -24.27 8.95
N GLN A 11 -21.87 -23.93 8.38
CA GLN A 11 -21.91 -23.29 7.07
C GLN A 11 -21.22 -21.94 7.26
N GLY A 12 -19.92 -21.89 6.92
CA GLY A 12 -19.23 -20.63 6.75
C GLY A 12 -19.96 -19.85 5.66
N THR A 13 -20.82 -18.92 6.07
CA THR A 13 -21.30 -17.87 5.18
C THR A 13 -20.05 -17.12 4.73
N LEU A 14 -19.58 -17.41 3.51
CA LEU A 14 -18.67 -16.53 2.80
C LEU A 14 -19.27 -15.13 2.95
N ALA A 15 -18.57 -14.25 3.66
CA ALA A 15 -19.01 -12.87 3.83
C ALA A 15 -19.31 -12.32 2.43
N GLN A 16 -20.60 -12.12 2.12
CA GLN A 16 -20.99 -11.57 0.83
C GLN A 16 -20.35 -10.19 0.75
N ILE A 17 -19.41 -10.03 -0.18
CA ILE A 17 -18.94 -8.71 -0.59
C ILE A 17 -20.18 -7.98 -1.10
N PRO A 18 -20.64 -6.90 -0.45
CA PRO A 18 -21.81 -6.19 -0.92
C PRO A 18 -21.49 -5.53 -2.26
N GLY A 19 -22.49 -5.54 -3.11
CA GLY A 19 -22.36 -5.18 -4.51
C GLY A 19 -23.13 -6.11 -5.42
N LYS A 20 -23.10 -5.79 -6.71
CA LYS A 20 -23.76 -6.55 -7.76
C LYS A 20 -22.75 -7.45 -8.45
N GLN A 21 -23.08 -8.72 -8.60
CA GLN A 21 -22.27 -9.67 -9.34
C GLN A 21 -22.10 -9.18 -10.80
N CYS A 22 -20.86 -9.16 -11.27
CA CYS A 22 -20.47 -8.74 -12.60
C CYS A 22 -19.53 -9.76 -13.22
N GLY A 23 -20.10 -10.87 -13.69
CA GLY A 23 -19.32 -12.02 -14.15
C GLY A 23 -18.47 -12.60 -13.01
N GLY A 24 -17.14 -12.57 -13.13
CA GLY A 24 -16.18 -13.06 -12.13
C GLY A 24 -15.81 -12.08 -11.02
N VAL A 25 -16.34 -10.85 -11.03
CA VAL A 25 -16.07 -9.83 -10.00
C VAL A 25 -17.37 -9.32 -9.37
N VAL A 26 -17.26 -8.65 -8.23
CA VAL A 26 -18.36 -7.91 -7.59
C VAL A 26 -18.07 -6.41 -7.75
N CYS A 27 -19.05 -5.68 -8.28
CA CYS A 27 -19.03 -4.22 -8.42
C CYS A 27 -19.87 -3.56 -7.35
N LEU A 28 -19.65 -2.26 -7.06
CA LEU A 28 -20.59 -1.49 -6.25
C LEU A 28 -21.98 -1.53 -6.89
N ASP A 29 -23.01 -1.69 -6.06
CA ASP A 29 -24.40 -1.67 -6.49
C ASP A 29 -24.99 -0.27 -6.31
N ASN A 30 -24.55 0.67 -7.15
CA ASN A 30 -25.05 2.04 -7.16
C ASN A 30 -25.16 2.59 -8.58
N SER A 31 -25.73 3.80 -8.70
CA SER A 31 -25.96 4.46 -9.97
C SER A 31 -24.69 4.86 -10.71
N ASP A 32 -23.53 4.84 -10.08
CA ASP A 32 -22.31 5.46 -10.60
C ASP A 32 -21.37 4.45 -11.24
N VAL A 33 -21.74 3.16 -11.19
CA VAL A 33 -20.96 2.05 -11.71
C VAL A 33 -21.71 1.37 -12.85
N THR A 34 -20.95 1.05 -13.89
CA THR A 34 -21.37 0.16 -14.98
C THR A 34 -20.62 -1.16 -14.84
N CYS A 35 -21.38 -2.25 -14.78
CA CYS A 35 -20.84 -3.60 -14.89
C CYS A 35 -20.68 -3.96 -16.37
N ILE A 36 -19.46 -4.29 -16.78
CA ILE A 36 -19.17 -4.85 -18.10
C ILE A 36 -18.93 -6.36 -17.90
N SER A 37 -20.02 -7.12 -17.96
CA SER A 37 -19.99 -8.57 -17.68
C SER A 37 -19.12 -9.36 -18.66
N GLY A 38 -18.99 -8.89 -19.92
CA GLY A 38 -18.19 -9.55 -20.94
C GLY A 38 -16.68 -9.63 -20.66
N ASN A 39 -16.17 -8.75 -19.80
CA ASN A 39 -14.74 -8.71 -19.42
C ASN A 39 -14.54 -8.69 -17.89
N ASN A 40 -15.58 -9.04 -17.11
CA ASN A 40 -15.54 -9.04 -15.64
C ASN A 40 -14.99 -7.73 -15.05
N THR A 41 -15.39 -6.58 -15.59
CA THR A 41 -14.85 -5.27 -15.17
C THR A 41 -15.95 -4.37 -14.60
N CYS A 42 -15.61 -3.67 -13.52
CA CYS A 42 -16.41 -2.58 -12.95
C CYS A 42 -15.83 -1.26 -13.42
N GLN A 43 -16.66 -0.37 -13.95
CA GLN A 43 -16.21 0.92 -14.45
C GLN A 43 -17.07 2.04 -13.89
N CYS A 44 -16.45 3.13 -13.45
CA CYS A 44 -17.18 4.34 -13.08
C CYS A 44 -17.79 4.99 -14.34
N LYS A 45 -19.00 5.51 -14.23
CA LYS A 45 -19.68 6.23 -15.32
C LYS A 45 -18.96 7.52 -15.70
N ASP A 46 -19.35 8.09 -16.83
CA ASP A 46 -18.84 9.38 -17.30
C ASP A 46 -19.01 10.47 -16.24
N GLY A 47 -17.97 11.29 -16.07
CA GLY A 47 -17.90 12.30 -15.01
C GLY A 47 -17.39 11.78 -13.67
N MET A 48 -17.25 10.45 -13.50
CA MET A 48 -16.75 9.84 -12.26
C MET A 48 -15.34 9.25 -12.46
N VAL A 49 -14.56 9.22 -11.39
CA VAL A 49 -13.21 8.62 -11.33
C VAL A 49 -13.15 7.57 -10.22
N GLY A 50 -12.44 6.47 -10.48
CA GLY A 50 -12.31 5.34 -9.56
C GLY A 50 -12.22 4.00 -10.30
N ASN A 51 -12.64 2.92 -9.66
CA ASN A 51 -12.61 1.58 -10.25
C ASN A 51 -13.91 0.79 -10.16
N GLY A 52 -14.98 1.40 -9.65
CA GLY A 52 -16.31 0.79 -9.54
C GLY A 52 -16.41 -0.44 -8.63
N ARG A 53 -15.30 -0.92 -8.04
CA ARG A 53 -15.28 -2.01 -7.05
C ARG A 53 -15.26 -1.45 -5.63
N PHE A 54 -14.51 -0.37 -5.41
CA PHE A 54 -14.33 0.22 -4.08
C PHE A 54 -14.81 1.66 -3.99
N GLY A 55 -14.83 2.38 -5.11
CA GLY A 55 -15.34 3.74 -5.13
C GLY A 55 -15.40 4.31 -6.53
N CYS A 56 -16.35 5.22 -6.70
CA CYS A 56 -16.43 6.18 -7.79
C CYS A 56 -16.74 7.54 -7.14
N VAL A 57 -15.98 8.56 -7.49
CA VAL A 57 -16.13 9.92 -6.97
C VAL A 57 -16.23 10.89 -8.14
N ASP A 58 -16.82 12.06 -7.93
CA ASP A 58 -16.94 13.09 -8.97
C ASP A 58 -15.55 13.57 -9.41
N ALA A 59 -15.22 13.40 -10.68
CA ALA A 59 -13.91 13.74 -11.24
C ALA A 59 -13.64 15.25 -11.32
N ALA A 60 -14.68 16.08 -11.21
CA ALA A 60 -14.56 17.53 -11.20
C ALA A 60 -14.10 18.05 -9.83
N THR A 61 -14.54 17.42 -8.74
CA THR A 61 -14.30 17.92 -7.37
C THR A 61 -13.33 17.07 -6.56
N SER A 62 -13.22 15.79 -6.88
CA SER A 62 -12.53 14.81 -6.06
C SER A 62 -11.63 13.88 -6.89
N CYS A 63 -10.76 13.19 -6.18
CA CYS A 63 -9.90 12.15 -6.69
C CYS A 63 -9.89 10.99 -5.69
N ILE A 64 -9.60 9.79 -6.17
CA ILE A 64 -9.59 8.59 -5.35
C ILE A 64 -8.30 7.79 -5.57
N CYS A 65 -7.60 7.52 -4.48
CA CYS A 65 -6.50 6.57 -4.41
C CYS A 65 -7.05 5.29 -3.79
N TYR A 66 -6.62 4.13 -4.26
CA TYR A 66 -7.01 2.86 -3.64
C TYR A 66 -5.90 1.83 -3.71
N LEU A 67 -5.83 1.05 -2.64
CA LEU A 67 -4.99 -0.12 -2.52
C LEU A 67 -5.94 -1.31 -2.49
N TYR A 68 -5.81 -2.16 -3.50
CA TYR A 68 -6.61 -3.36 -3.58
C TYR A 68 -5.77 -4.49 -4.14
N GLY A 69 -5.67 -5.54 -3.34
CA GLY A 69 -4.76 -6.63 -3.64
C GLY A 69 -3.32 -6.22 -3.37
N ASP A 70 -2.64 -7.17 -2.77
CA ASP A 70 -1.25 -7.13 -2.37
C ASP A 70 -0.35 -7.15 -3.63
N PRO A 71 0.56 -6.18 -3.90
CA PRO A 71 0.86 -4.93 -3.19
C PRO A 71 0.60 -3.68 -4.04
N TYR A 72 -0.53 -3.58 -4.75
CA TYR A 72 -0.74 -2.55 -5.77
C TYR A 72 -1.45 -1.30 -5.25
N VAL A 73 -0.91 -0.14 -5.64
CA VAL A 73 -1.48 1.18 -5.37
C VAL A 73 -1.95 1.78 -6.70
N THR A 74 -3.21 2.20 -6.76
CA THR A 74 -3.65 3.13 -7.80
C THR A 74 -3.76 4.51 -7.20
N ALA A 75 -2.91 5.41 -7.68
CA ALA A 75 -2.82 6.79 -7.26
C ALA A 75 -4.04 7.62 -7.65
N PHE A 76 -4.14 8.82 -7.10
CA PHE A 76 -5.19 9.80 -7.44
C PHE A 76 -5.23 10.14 -8.93
N SER A 77 -4.06 10.18 -9.57
CA SER A 77 -3.89 10.32 -11.02
C SER A 77 -4.29 9.10 -11.84
N GLN A 78 -4.73 8.01 -11.19
CA GLN A 78 -4.94 6.69 -11.78
C GLN A 78 -3.66 6.05 -12.35
N SER A 79 -2.49 6.59 -12.03
CA SER A 79 -1.23 5.89 -12.25
C SER A 79 -1.12 4.72 -11.25
N VAL A 80 -0.48 3.64 -11.69
CA VAL A 80 -0.40 2.40 -10.90
C VAL A 80 1.05 2.10 -10.58
N MET A 81 1.31 1.73 -9.33
CA MET A 81 2.60 1.26 -8.85
C MET A 81 2.41 0.15 -7.81
N SER A 82 3.50 -0.39 -7.28
CA SER A 82 3.46 -1.34 -6.16
C SER A 82 4.13 -0.77 -4.89
N ALA A 83 3.72 -1.23 -3.71
CA ALA A 83 4.35 -0.97 -2.43
C ALA A 83 4.94 -2.27 -1.83
N PRO A 84 6.09 -2.79 -2.34
CA PRO A 84 6.48 -4.18 -2.13
C PRO A 84 7.21 -4.46 -0.81
N LEU A 85 7.14 -3.58 0.20
CA LEU A 85 7.89 -3.74 1.45
C LEU A 85 6.97 -4.04 2.63
N PRO A 86 7.36 -4.92 3.56
CA PRO A 86 6.59 -5.21 4.76
C PRO A 86 6.94 -4.18 5.86
N CYS A 87 6.64 -2.91 5.59
CA CYS A 87 6.94 -1.77 6.44
C CYS A 87 5.74 -0.81 6.54
N HIS A 88 5.87 0.25 7.31
CA HIS A 88 4.92 1.36 7.33
C HIS A 88 5.22 2.33 6.19
N HIS A 89 4.21 2.64 5.37
CA HIS A 89 4.36 3.52 4.22
C HIS A 89 3.35 4.65 4.24
N VAL A 90 3.83 5.87 4.04
CA VAL A 90 2.98 7.05 3.81
C VAL A 90 2.32 6.90 2.44
N LEU A 91 1.01 6.70 2.44
CA LEU A 91 0.22 6.63 1.21
C LEU A 91 0.04 8.02 0.62
N THR A 92 -0.32 8.99 1.45
CA THR A 92 -0.53 10.37 1.03
C THR A 92 -0.40 11.35 2.18
N GLU A 93 0.01 12.57 1.83
CA GLU A 93 -0.07 13.74 2.68
C GLU A 93 -0.61 14.91 1.85
N PHE A 94 -1.56 15.65 2.39
CA PHE A 94 -2.09 16.84 1.73
C PHE A 94 -2.74 17.81 2.71
N THR A 95 -2.84 19.07 2.30
CA THR A 95 -3.62 20.10 2.99
C THR A 95 -4.82 20.48 2.14
N THR A 96 -6.02 20.28 2.67
CA THR A 96 -7.28 20.69 2.02
C THR A 96 -7.34 22.22 1.79
N PRO A 97 -8.19 22.72 0.87
CA PRO A 97 -8.36 24.16 0.65
C PRO A 97 -8.67 24.97 1.92
N ASP A 98 -9.33 24.33 2.89
CA ASP A 98 -9.72 24.94 4.16
C ASP A 98 -8.67 24.78 5.29
N GLY A 99 -7.45 24.34 4.95
CA GLY A 99 -6.31 24.28 5.86
C GLY A 99 -6.26 23.07 6.79
N ILE A 100 -6.99 21.99 6.50
CA ILE A 100 -6.83 20.72 7.22
C ILE A 100 -5.72 19.94 6.56
N TYR A 101 -4.66 19.65 7.32
CA TYR A 101 -3.63 18.71 6.93
C TYR A 101 -4.08 17.28 7.22
N VAL A 102 -3.82 16.37 6.30
CA VAL A 102 -4.16 14.95 6.37
C VAL A 102 -2.93 14.13 6.02
N LYS A 103 -2.61 13.13 6.84
CA LYS A 103 -1.61 12.10 6.59
C LYS A 103 -2.20 10.72 6.76
N ILE A 104 -1.96 9.85 5.77
CA ILE A 104 -2.45 8.47 5.79
C ILE A 104 -1.26 7.55 5.57
N THR A 105 -1.03 6.66 6.53
CA THR A 105 0.04 5.66 6.51
C THR A 105 -0.59 4.27 6.49
N ALA A 106 -0.11 3.36 5.65
CA ALA A 106 -0.48 1.96 5.67
C ALA A 106 0.60 1.12 6.38
N THR A 107 0.16 0.11 7.11
CA THR A 107 1.04 -0.87 7.76
C THR A 107 1.00 -2.14 6.93
N ALA A 108 2.08 -2.43 6.21
CA ALA A 108 2.17 -3.62 5.37
C ALA A 108 2.93 -4.74 6.07
N SER A 109 2.44 -5.97 5.93
CA SER A 109 3.04 -7.19 6.46
C SER A 109 3.27 -8.22 5.37
N SER A 110 4.28 -9.04 5.55
CA SER A 110 4.56 -10.16 4.64
C SER A 110 3.48 -11.24 4.71
N ARG A 111 3.09 -11.77 3.54
CA ARG A 111 2.18 -12.92 3.44
C ARG A 111 2.93 -14.19 3.02
N ASN A 112 2.58 -15.33 3.63
CA ASN A 112 3.30 -16.60 3.44
C ASN A 112 2.69 -17.51 2.34
N ASP A 113 1.60 -17.09 1.71
CA ASP A 113 0.87 -17.83 0.68
C ASP A 113 1.45 -17.68 -0.73
N ARG A 114 2.40 -16.76 -0.93
CA ARG A 114 3.21 -16.66 -2.15
C ARG A 114 4.69 -16.85 -1.84
N PRO A 115 5.50 -17.29 -2.82
CA PRO A 115 6.89 -17.64 -2.57
C PRO A 115 7.89 -16.47 -2.72
N TYR A 116 7.44 -15.22 -2.91
CA TYR A 116 8.33 -14.06 -3.13
C TYR A 116 8.10 -12.93 -2.10
N PRO A 117 9.14 -12.18 -1.70
CA PRO A 117 9.12 -11.32 -0.51
C PRO A 117 8.27 -10.06 -0.69
N SER A 118 8.08 -9.60 -1.92
CA SER A 118 7.25 -8.44 -2.27
C SER A 118 5.75 -8.68 -2.13
N PHE A 119 5.32 -9.92 -1.84
CA PHE A 119 3.94 -10.19 -1.52
C PHE A 119 3.61 -9.77 -0.09
N VAL A 120 3.09 -8.55 0.03
CA VAL A 120 2.76 -7.89 1.29
C VAL A 120 1.32 -7.38 1.28
N PHE A 121 0.70 -7.34 2.45
CA PHE A 121 -0.69 -6.95 2.61
C PHE A 121 -0.88 -5.94 3.72
N GLU A 122 -1.91 -5.11 3.59
CA GLU A 122 -2.18 -4.06 4.57
C GLU A 122 -2.85 -4.64 5.83
N ASP A 123 -2.05 -4.71 6.89
CA ASP A 123 -2.47 -5.13 8.23
C ASP A 123 -3.07 -4.00 9.05
N GLY A 124 -2.86 -2.76 8.61
CA GLY A 124 -3.45 -1.61 9.26
C GLY A 124 -3.30 -0.31 8.49
N LEU A 125 -3.96 0.72 9.01
CA LEU A 125 -3.98 2.05 8.44
C LEU A 125 -4.00 3.08 9.56
N SER A 126 -3.04 4.00 9.58
CA SER A 126 -3.04 5.16 10.46
C SER A 126 -3.53 6.39 9.70
N PHE A 127 -4.48 7.10 10.28
CA PHE A 127 -5.01 8.37 9.79
C PHE A 127 -4.68 9.46 10.80
N ILE A 128 -4.15 10.58 10.32
CA ILE A 128 -3.91 11.79 11.10
C ILE A 128 -4.55 12.96 10.34
N ALA A 129 -5.34 13.77 11.04
CA ALA A 129 -5.80 15.06 10.55
C ALA A 129 -5.55 16.16 11.58
N THR A 130 -5.07 17.32 11.12
CA THR A 130 -4.79 18.47 11.98
C THR A 130 -5.34 19.77 11.40
N LYS A 131 -5.78 20.66 12.28
CA LYS A 131 -6.19 22.04 11.95
C LYS A 131 -5.91 22.94 13.14
N GLY A 132 -4.97 23.87 13.00
CA GLY A 132 -4.47 24.64 14.15
C GLY A 132 -3.89 23.69 15.21
N ASP A 133 -4.32 23.85 16.46
CA ASP A 133 -3.88 23.01 17.58
C ASP A 133 -4.70 21.71 17.73
N THR A 134 -5.75 21.52 16.93
CA THR A 134 -6.62 20.34 17.00
C THR A 134 -6.07 19.23 16.12
N MET A 135 -5.85 18.06 16.71
CA MET A 135 -5.41 16.84 16.05
C MET A 135 -6.40 15.69 16.28
N ALA A 136 -6.73 14.97 15.22
CA ALA A 136 -7.43 13.69 15.29
C ALA A 136 -6.54 12.58 14.72
N ARG A 137 -6.51 11.43 15.41
CA ARG A 137 -5.77 10.24 14.99
C ARG A 137 -6.67 9.00 15.06
N ALA A 138 -6.66 8.19 14.02
CA ALA A 138 -7.31 6.88 14.00
C ALA A 138 -6.32 5.82 13.54
N LEU A 139 -6.45 4.60 14.06
CA LEU A 139 -5.66 3.44 13.66
C LEU A 139 -6.59 2.26 13.43
N PHE A 140 -6.59 1.76 12.21
CA PHE A 140 -7.26 0.52 11.84
C PHE A 140 -6.23 -0.61 11.86
N ARG A 141 -6.57 -1.77 12.40
CA ARG A 141 -5.81 -3.01 12.23
C ARG A 141 -6.73 -4.17 11.87
N ARG A 142 -6.17 -5.20 11.26
CA ARG A 142 -6.89 -6.40 10.82
C ARG A 142 -7.55 -7.17 11.99
N ASP A 143 -6.96 -7.12 13.17
CA ASP A 143 -7.48 -7.73 14.42
C ASP A 143 -8.42 -6.80 15.22
N GLY A 144 -8.80 -5.65 14.64
CA GLY A 144 -9.70 -4.67 15.25
C GLY A 144 -9.01 -3.33 15.49
N PHE A 145 -9.66 -2.46 16.26
CA PHE A 145 -9.19 -1.10 16.52
C PHE A 145 -8.20 -1.09 17.70
N TRP A 146 -6.89 -1.01 17.44
CA TRP A 146 -5.89 -0.79 18.50
C TRP A 146 -5.80 0.69 18.82
N ASN A 147 -6.05 1.07 20.07
CA ASN A 147 -5.90 2.44 20.49
C ASN A 147 -5.16 2.61 21.82
N LYS A 148 -3.96 3.17 21.76
CA LYS A 148 -3.31 3.86 22.87
C LYS A 148 -3.44 5.37 22.65
N GLY A 149 -4.67 5.89 22.66
CA GLY A 149 -4.92 7.34 22.51
C GLY A 149 -6.37 7.77 22.33
N LEU A 150 -7.19 7.02 21.59
CA LEU A 150 -8.63 7.29 21.41
C LEU A 150 -9.47 6.14 22.01
N LYS A 151 -9.95 6.29 23.24
CA LYS A 151 -10.99 5.41 23.78
C LYS A 151 -12.35 5.89 23.29
N LEU A 152 -12.82 5.35 22.16
CA LEU A 152 -14.15 5.67 21.67
C LEU A 152 -14.92 4.39 21.33
N LYS A 153 -15.98 4.13 22.10
CA LYS A 153 -17.01 3.15 21.73
C LYS A 153 -17.86 3.76 20.62
N LEU A 154 -17.99 3.04 19.52
CA LEU A 154 -18.87 3.40 18.41
C LEU A 154 -20.35 3.28 18.81
N PRO A 155 -21.25 4.04 18.14
CA PRO A 155 -20.96 5.07 17.14
C PRO A 155 -20.68 6.42 17.79
N VAL A 156 -19.64 7.11 17.31
CA VAL A 156 -19.25 8.42 17.85
C VAL A 156 -19.78 9.51 16.91
N ARG A 157 -20.71 10.33 17.41
CA ARG A 157 -21.03 11.66 16.85
C ARG A 157 -20.31 12.74 17.65
N SER A 158 -18.99 12.66 17.74
CA SER A 158 -18.20 13.72 18.38
C SER A 158 -17.82 14.71 17.29
N ASN A 159 -18.53 15.83 17.23
CA ASN A 159 -18.07 16.99 16.49
C ASN A 159 -16.69 17.38 17.06
N PHE A 160 -15.62 17.12 16.32
CA PHE A 160 -14.39 17.90 16.48
C PHE A 160 -14.75 19.29 15.98
N PRO A 161 -14.92 20.29 16.86
CA PRO A 161 -15.62 21.53 16.51
C PRO A 161 -15.01 22.24 15.31
N ASP A 162 -13.71 22.04 15.05
CA ASP A 162 -12.97 22.73 13.99
C ASP A 162 -13.12 22.10 12.60
N PHE A 163 -13.42 20.80 12.51
CA PHE A 163 -13.57 20.12 11.20
C PHE A 163 -14.52 18.91 11.13
N GLY A 164 -15.00 18.35 12.24
CA GLY A 164 -16.04 17.32 12.25
C GLY A 164 -15.58 15.97 11.66
N LEU A 165 -15.04 15.09 12.50
CA LEU A 165 -14.64 13.74 12.13
C LEU A 165 -15.74 12.72 12.47
N TYR A 166 -16.09 11.87 11.51
CA TYR A 166 -17.04 10.79 11.67
C TYR A 166 -16.35 9.45 11.45
N CYS A 167 -16.68 8.44 12.26
CA CYS A 167 -16.18 7.08 12.10
C CYS A 167 -17.30 6.08 12.30
N TRP A 168 -17.48 5.17 11.35
CA TRP A 168 -18.48 4.11 11.42
C TRP A 168 -18.03 2.85 10.66
N ALA A 169 -18.60 1.72 11.04
CA ALA A 169 -18.58 0.51 10.21
C ALA A 169 -19.86 0.48 9.38
N ASP A 170 -19.74 0.23 8.08
CA ASP A 170 -20.89 -0.05 7.24
C ASP A 170 -21.26 -1.56 7.26
N PRO A 171 -22.41 -1.96 6.71
CA PRO A 171 -22.79 -3.37 6.60
C PRO A 171 -21.81 -4.21 5.75
N ALA A 172 -20.97 -3.55 4.96
CA ALA A 172 -19.94 -4.13 4.11
C ALA A 172 -18.62 -4.38 4.85
N GLN A 173 -18.58 -4.11 6.16
CA GLN A 173 -17.39 -4.19 7.01
C GLN A 173 -16.27 -3.24 6.58
N TYR A 174 -16.58 -2.18 5.84
CA TYR A 174 -15.67 -1.05 5.71
C TYR A 174 -15.76 -0.22 6.98
N TRP A 175 -14.61 -0.03 7.59
CA TRP A 175 -14.38 1.06 8.51
C TRP A 175 -14.20 2.33 7.70
N THR A 176 -15.16 3.25 7.82
CA THR A 176 -15.11 4.54 7.15
C THR A 176 -14.83 5.64 8.16
N LEU A 177 -13.86 6.48 7.81
CA LEU A 177 -13.56 7.73 8.45
C LEU A 177 -13.81 8.85 7.46
N GLU A 178 -14.58 9.85 7.87
CA GLU A 178 -14.98 10.97 7.00
C GLU A 178 -14.78 12.30 7.71
N ILE A 179 -14.33 13.29 6.92
CA ILE A 179 -14.43 14.70 7.26
C ILE A 179 -15.37 15.38 6.24
N PRO A 180 -16.71 15.30 6.44
CA PRO A 180 -17.69 15.51 5.37
C PRO A 180 -17.62 16.90 4.74
N ARG A 181 -17.40 17.94 5.55
CA ARG A 181 -17.33 19.34 5.10
C ARG A 181 -16.13 19.62 4.21
N PHE A 182 -15.15 18.72 4.19
CA PHE A 182 -13.87 18.92 3.53
C PHE A 182 -13.58 17.82 2.51
N GLY A 183 -14.57 16.98 2.17
CA GLY A 183 -14.46 15.99 1.09
C GLY A 183 -13.33 14.97 1.28
N VAL A 184 -12.97 14.66 2.53
CA VAL A 184 -11.97 13.62 2.85
C VAL A 184 -12.70 12.38 3.34
N VAL A 185 -12.53 11.26 2.64
CA VAL A 185 -13.10 9.98 3.05
C VAL A 185 -12.05 8.88 2.96
N VAL A 186 -11.84 8.17 4.06
CA VAL A 186 -10.90 7.05 4.15
C VAL A 186 -11.67 5.81 4.55
N ARG A 187 -11.56 4.76 3.73
CA ARG A 187 -12.24 3.49 3.98
C ARG A 187 -11.19 2.38 4.08
N TYR A 188 -11.32 1.53 5.08
CA TYR A 188 -10.50 0.35 5.28
C TYR A 188 -11.37 -0.88 5.49
N ARG A 189 -11.12 -1.96 4.75
CA ARG A 189 -11.79 -3.24 4.98
C ARG A 189 -10.77 -4.30 5.37
N SER A 190 -10.89 -4.80 6.59
CA SER A 190 -9.98 -5.82 7.14
C SER A 190 -10.12 -7.19 6.48
N ALA A 191 -11.28 -7.50 5.90
CA ALA A 191 -11.55 -8.79 5.28
C ALA A 191 -10.61 -9.10 4.10
N ASP A 192 -10.21 -8.07 3.35
CA ASP A 192 -9.35 -8.18 2.18
C ASP A 192 -8.23 -7.14 2.12
N SER A 193 -7.97 -6.45 3.23
CA SER A 193 -6.92 -5.44 3.35
C SER A 193 -7.03 -4.30 2.33
N SER A 194 -8.25 -3.96 1.92
CA SER A 194 -8.48 -2.88 0.95
C SER A 194 -8.54 -1.51 1.61
N VAL A 195 -7.93 -0.51 0.96
CA VAL A 195 -7.92 0.89 1.39
C VAL A 195 -8.45 1.75 0.24
N THR A 196 -9.33 2.70 0.53
CA THR A 196 -9.67 3.79 -0.38
C THR A 196 -9.51 5.12 0.30
N ILE A 197 -8.95 6.09 -0.40
CA ILE A 197 -8.75 7.45 0.06
C ILE A 197 -9.37 8.36 -1.00
N GLU A 198 -10.42 9.07 -0.61
CA GLU A 198 -11.02 10.15 -1.37
C GLU A 198 -10.49 11.48 -0.83
N ALA A 199 -10.07 12.36 -1.74
CA ALA A 199 -9.52 13.65 -1.39
C ALA A 199 -10.03 14.76 -2.35
N PRO A 200 -10.12 16.02 -1.89
CA PRO A 200 -10.52 17.14 -2.74
C PRO A 200 -9.45 17.46 -3.77
N LYS A 201 -9.86 17.65 -5.03
CA LYS A 201 -8.95 17.89 -6.15
C LYS A 201 -8.07 19.14 -6.00
N ASN A 202 -8.58 20.17 -5.32
CA ASN A 202 -7.89 21.45 -5.13
C ASN A 202 -7.00 21.49 -3.86
N SER A 203 -6.71 20.35 -3.25
CA SER A 203 -5.80 20.27 -2.10
C SER A 203 -4.35 20.48 -2.52
N GLN A 204 -3.50 20.86 -1.55
CA GLN A 204 -2.06 20.94 -1.71
C GLN A 204 -1.44 19.60 -1.34
N TYR A 205 -1.11 18.79 -2.35
CA TYR A 205 -0.54 17.46 -2.16
C TYR A 205 0.98 17.51 -1.95
N VAL A 206 1.47 16.69 -1.02
CA VAL A 206 2.91 16.38 -0.96
C VAL A 206 3.23 15.48 -2.14
N ARG A 207 4.11 15.97 -3.01
CA ARG A 207 4.54 15.26 -4.22
C ARG A 207 5.29 13.97 -3.87
N ASN A 208 5.26 13.01 -4.80
CA ASN A 208 5.99 11.74 -4.73
C ASN A 208 5.52 10.77 -3.62
N THR A 209 4.37 11.02 -2.99
CA THR A 209 3.71 10.00 -2.17
C THR A 209 3.15 8.87 -3.04
N LEU A 210 2.83 7.73 -2.42
CA LEU A 210 2.35 6.54 -3.15
C LEU A 210 0.98 6.74 -3.84
N CYS A 211 0.16 7.67 -3.34
CA CYS A 211 -1.07 8.10 -3.99
C CYS A 211 -0.88 9.30 -4.94
N GLY A 212 0.30 9.93 -4.94
CA GLY A 212 0.64 11.03 -5.85
C GLY A 212 -0.23 12.28 -5.68
N ASP A 213 -0.29 13.09 -6.73
CA ASP A 213 -1.16 14.27 -6.83
C ASP A 213 -2.39 13.97 -7.71
N CYS A 214 -3.52 14.63 -7.43
CA CYS A 214 -4.72 14.56 -8.26
C CYS A 214 -4.58 15.25 -9.62
N GLY A 215 -3.66 16.21 -9.73
CA GLY A 215 -3.33 16.88 -10.98
C GLY A 215 -2.37 16.11 -11.89
N ASP A 216 -1.77 15.02 -11.38
CA ASP A 216 -0.76 14.27 -12.13
C ASP A 216 -1.36 13.50 -13.32
N PRO A 217 -0.61 13.35 -14.44
CA PRO A 217 -1.00 12.45 -15.52
C PRO A 217 -1.07 10.98 -15.10
N LYS A 218 -1.93 10.18 -15.76
CA LYS A 218 -1.99 8.71 -15.58
C LYS A 218 -0.66 8.00 -15.83
N THR A 219 0.25 8.64 -16.56
CA THR A 219 1.56 8.11 -16.93
C THR A 219 2.66 8.47 -15.95
N THR A 220 2.40 9.27 -14.91
CA THR A 220 3.43 9.86 -14.02
C THR A 220 4.45 8.84 -13.53
N TYR A 221 4.04 7.75 -12.89
CA TYR A 221 5.00 6.75 -12.40
C TYR A 221 5.80 6.06 -13.51
N ARG A 222 5.22 5.86 -14.70
CA ARG A 222 5.95 5.31 -15.85
C ARG A 222 6.97 6.31 -16.38
N THR A 223 6.60 7.59 -16.48
CA THR A 223 7.50 8.66 -16.91
C THR A 223 8.66 8.82 -15.92
N MET A 224 8.40 8.77 -14.61
CA MET A 224 9.44 8.82 -13.57
C MET A 224 10.38 7.61 -13.64
N ALA A 225 9.82 6.39 -13.77
CA ALA A 225 10.63 5.18 -13.93
C ALA A 225 11.54 5.26 -15.17
N GLN A 226 10.99 5.71 -16.31
CA GLN A 226 11.75 5.89 -17.55
C GLN A 226 12.85 6.95 -17.41
N ALA A 227 12.55 8.08 -16.78
CA ALA A 227 13.54 9.14 -16.51
C ALA A 227 14.68 8.64 -15.62
N ALA A 228 14.41 7.71 -14.70
CA ALA A 228 15.39 7.08 -13.84
C ALA A 228 16.11 5.87 -14.48
N GLY A 229 15.80 5.49 -15.74
CA GLY A 229 16.38 4.29 -16.36
C GLY A 229 15.99 2.99 -15.66
N MET A 230 14.78 2.94 -15.12
CA MET A 230 14.23 1.84 -14.33
C MET A 230 12.96 1.27 -14.95
N THR A 231 12.69 0.01 -14.64
CA THR A 231 11.36 -0.58 -14.81
C THR A 231 10.40 0.03 -13.78
N LEU A 232 9.09 -0.09 -14.03
CA LEU A 232 8.07 0.38 -13.09
C LEU A 232 8.18 -0.32 -11.72
N SER A 233 8.53 -1.61 -11.69
CA SER A 233 8.68 -2.37 -10.43
C SER A 233 9.87 -1.92 -9.61
N GLU A 234 11.00 -1.60 -10.26
CA GLU A 234 12.19 -1.04 -9.60
C GLU A 234 11.89 0.36 -9.05
N TRP A 235 11.28 1.22 -9.87
CA TRP A 235 10.86 2.56 -9.42
C TRP A 235 9.83 2.47 -8.28
N SER A 236 8.96 1.48 -8.31
CA SER A 236 7.98 1.25 -7.27
C SER A 236 8.64 0.98 -5.91
N LEU A 237 9.71 0.18 -5.89
CA LEU A 237 10.51 -0.03 -4.69
C LEU A 237 11.15 1.27 -4.20
N VAL A 238 11.73 2.07 -5.11
CA VAL A 238 12.29 3.39 -4.76
C VAL A 238 11.24 4.30 -4.12
N GLY A 239 10.08 4.42 -4.75
CA GLY A 239 8.95 5.19 -4.21
C GLY A 239 8.50 4.67 -2.84
N THR A 240 8.54 3.36 -2.62
CA THR A 240 8.15 2.74 -1.35
C THR A 240 9.13 3.04 -0.22
N VAL A 241 10.44 3.05 -0.52
CA VAL A 241 11.49 3.41 0.45
C VAL A 241 11.46 4.90 0.77
N LEU A 242 11.25 5.76 -0.23
CA LEU A 242 11.10 7.22 -0.06
C LEU A 242 9.92 7.59 0.85
N ASN A 243 8.91 6.74 0.91
CA ASN A 243 7.69 6.95 1.69
C ASN A 243 7.64 6.08 2.95
N LEU A 244 8.77 5.58 3.47
CA LEU A 244 8.77 4.89 4.77
C LEU A 244 8.39 5.84 5.91
N ASP A 245 7.42 5.43 6.73
CA ASP A 245 7.07 6.11 7.98
C ASP A 245 7.93 5.55 9.13
N ALA A 246 9.25 5.60 8.94
CA ALA A 246 10.24 4.89 9.76
C ALA A 246 10.19 5.25 11.25
N GLU A 247 9.85 6.49 11.60
CA GLU A 247 9.69 6.93 12.99
C GLU A 247 8.59 6.13 13.71
N ASN A 248 7.53 5.78 12.99
CA ASN A 248 6.37 5.07 13.51
C ASN A 248 6.40 3.56 13.21
N ASP A 249 7.44 3.06 12.56
CA ASP A 249 7.58 1.64 12.20
C ASP A 249 8.07 0.81 13.39
N GLU A 250 7.43 -0.32 13.67
CA GLU A 250 7.84 -1.23 14.75
C GLU A 250 9.00 -2.15 14.31
N ASN A 251 9.20 -2.34 13.00
CA ASN A 251 10.22 -3.21 12.44
C ASN A 251 11.60 -2.51 12.39
N PRO A 252 12.61 -3.02 13.12
CA PRO A 252 13.95 -2.42 13.13
C PRO A 252 14.62 -2.42 11.75
N GLN A 253 14.27 -3.38 10.87
CA GLN A 253 14.82 -3.41 9.52
C GLN A 253 14.26 -2.29 8.65
N CYS A 254 12.99 -1.91 8.81
CA CYS A 254 12.38 -0.80 8.08
C CYS A 254 12.95 0.55 8.55
N LYS A 255 13.14 0.71 9.87
CA LYS A 255 13.86 1.84 10.46
C LYS A 255 15.29 1.96 9.94
N ASN A 256 15.99 0.84 9.89
CA ASN A 256 17.35 0.81 9.39
C ASN A 256 17.42 1.15 7.90
N LEU A 257 16.45 0.66 7.11
CA LEU A 257 16.37 0.94 5.68
C LEU A 257 16.26 2.44 5.40
N ASP A 258 15.37 3.15 6.09
CA ASP A 258 15.24 4.61 5.98
C ASP A 258 16.55 5.35 6.35
N ARG A 259 17.19 4.94 7.46
CA ARG A 259 18.47 5.49 7.91
C ARG A 259 19.56 5.30 6.84
N VAL A 260 19.72 4.07 6.34
CA VAL A 260 20.74 3.73 5.35
C VAL A 260 20.47 4.47 4.04
N PHE A 261 19.21 4.50 3.60
CA PHE A 261 18.79 5.23 2.40
C PHE A 261 19.13 6.72 2.49
N LYS A 262 18.79 7.39 3.60
CA LYS A 262 19.09 8.82 3.82
C LYS A 262 20.58 9.12 3.95
N SER A 263 21.38 8.14 4.37
CA SER A 263 22.84 8.28 4.45
C SER A 263 23.54 8.10 3.10
N CYS A 264 22.84 7.55 2.12
CA CYS A 264 23.35 7.36 0.78
C CYS A 264 23.20 8.66 -0.02
N GLY A 265 24.25 9.09 -0.73
CA GLY A 265 24.13 10.28 -1.60
C GLY A 265 23.12 10.03 -2.72
N ASP A 266 22.33 11.06 -3.05
CA ASP A 266 21.18 11.00 -3.98
C ASP A 266 21.47 10.23 -5.28
N ASP A 267 22.67 10.43 -5.86
CA ASP A 267 23.09 9.79 -7.10
C ASP A 267 23.25 8.26 -7.01
N LYS A 268 23.56 7.74 -5.82
CA LYS A 268 23.82 6.30 -5.60
C LYS A 268 22.60 5.55 -5.11
N THR A 269 21.65 6.22 -4.51
CA THR A 269 20.55 5.59 -3.76
C THR A 269 19.63 4.79 -4.67
N ALA A 270 19.25 5.37 -5.81
CA ALA A 270 18.40 4.73 -6.80
C ALA A 270 19.10 3.48 -7.40
N GLU A 271 20.40 3.58 -7.66
CA GLU A 271 21.20 2.46 -8.18
C GLU A 271 21.37 1.35 -7.13
N ALA A 272 21.61 1.71 -5.87
CA ALA A 272 21.69 0.77 -4.76
C ALA A 272 20.39 0.00 -4.59
N LEU A 273 19.23 0.66 -4.67
CA LEU A 273 17.94 -0.02 -4.59
C LEU A 273 17.63 -0.89 -5.81
N LYS A 274 18.03 -0.45 -7.02
CA LYS A 274 17.91 -1.29 -8.21
C LYS A 274 18.69 -2.60 -8.07
N PHE A 275 19.89 -2.53 -7.49
CA PHE A 275 20.79 -3.68 -7.33
C PHE A 275 20.45 -4.55 -6.11
N CYS A 276 20.40 -3.96 -4.91
CA CYS A 276 20.17 -4.65 -3.64
C CYS A 276 18.69 -5.02 -3.44
N GLY A 277 17.79 -4.25 -4.03
CA GLY A 277 16.34 -4.42 -3.91
C GLY A 277 15.71 -5.34 -4.95
N ALA A 278 16.51 -5.91 -5.85
CA ALA A 278 16.06 -6.82 -6.89
C ALA A 278 15.13 -7.96 -6.40
N PRO A 279 15.34 -8.58 -5.21
CA PRO A 279 14.41 -9.58 -4.68
C PRO A 279 12.98 -9.05 -4.44
N PHE A 280 12.80 -7.74 -4.24
CA PHE A 280 11.50 -7.11 -4.02
C PHE A 280 10.89 -6.52 -5.30
N SER A 281 11.70 -6.17 -6.31
CA SER A 281 11.22 -5.63 -7.59
C SER A 281 10.99 -6.69 -8.66
N HIS A 282 11.62 -7.87 -8.55
CA HIS A 282 11.52 -8.98 -9.49
C HIS A 282 11.04 -10.25 -8.78
N ASN A 283 9.80 -10.67 -9.04
CA ASN A 283 9.16 -11.75 -8.28
C ASN A 283 9.87 -13.11 -8.41
N ASP A 284 10.42 -13.40 -9.57
CA ASP A 284 11.18 -14.63 -9.87
C ASP A 284 12.51 -14.66 -9.11
N ILE A 285 13.27 -13.56 -9.13
CA ILE A 285 14.48 -13.39 -8.31
C ILE A 285 14.11 -13.48 -6.83
N GLY A 286 13.07 -12.79 -6.41
CA GLY A 286 12.57 -12.80 -5.04
C GLY A 286 12.25 -14.20 -4.55
N GLU A 287 11.60 -15.01 -5.37
CA GLU A 287 11.31 -16.41 -5.07
C GLU A 287 12.58 -17.24 -4.90
N CYS A 288 13.57 -17.06 -5.76
CA CYS A 288 14.87 -17.73 -5.61
C CYS A 288 15.57 -17.35 -4.30
N PHE A 289 15.49 -16.08 -3.89
CA PHE A 289 16.04 -15.63 -2.60
C PHE A 289 15.28 -16.23 -1.41
N VAL A 290 13.95 -16.34 -1.48
CA VAL A 290 13.13 -16.99 -0.45
C VAL A 290 13.49 -18.48 -0.33
N GLN A 291 13.70 -19.18 -1.45
CA GLN A 291 14.11 -20.59 -1.45
C GLN A 291 15.48 -20.79 -0.77
N ALA A 292 16.43 -19.88 -1.01
CA ALA A 292 17.79 -20.02 -0.49
C ALA A 292 17.99 -19.55 0.95
N TYR A 293 17.26 -18.51 1.38
CA TYR A 293 17.52 -17.83 2.65
C TYR A 293 16.33 -17.73 3.59
N GLY A 294 15.13 -18.03 3.09
CA GLY A 294 13.89 -17.75 3.81
C GLY A 294 13.50 -16.28 3.74
N ARG A 295 12.20 -16.02 3.83
CA ARG A 295 11.59 -14.69 3.65
C ARG A 295 12.07 -13.65 4.67
N GLY A 296 12.18 -14.05 5.94
CA GLY A 296 12.50 -13.13 7.05
C GLY A 296 13.87 -12.45 6.92
N GLU A 297 14.80 -13.08 6.20
CA GLU A 297 16.18 -12.60 6.07
C GLU A 297 16.35 -11.58 4.94
N ILE A 298 15.47 -11.57 3.94
CA ILE A 298 15.70 -10.84 2.69
C ILE A 298 15.77 -9.32 2.92
N LEU A 299 14.91 -8.78 3.78
CA LEU A 299 14.92 -7.34 4.10
C LEU A 299 16.23 -6.94 4.81
N SER A 300 16.73 -7.79 5.72
CA SER A 300 18.02 -7.55 6.39
C SER A 300 19.20 -7.67 5.43
N MET A 301 19.16 -8.64 4.51
CA MET A 301 20.18 -8.79 3.47
C MET A 301 20.20 -7.58 2.52
N MET A 302 19.02 -7.07 2.14
CA MET A 302 18.90 -5.84 1.34
C MET A 302 19.52 -4.65 2.09
N ASN A 303 19.21 -4.46 3.37
CA ASN A 303 19.80 -3.41 4.20
C ASN A 303 21.33 -3.46 4.20
N GLY A 304 21.92 -4.64 4.48
CA GLY A 304 23.37 -4.80 4.50
C GLY A 304 24.01 -4.57 3.12
N CYS A 305 23.32 -4.91 2.04
CA CYS A 305 23.78 -4.61 0.69
C CYS A 305 23.78 -3.09 0.42
N ILE A 306 22.70 -2.38 0.75
CA ILE A 306 22.60 -0.93 0.51
C ILE A 306 23.66 -0.20 1.34
N GLU A 307 23.81 -0.55 2.63
CA GLU A 307 24.79 0.07 3.52
C GLU A 307 26.21 -0.04 2.96
N ALA A 308 26.58 -1.21 2.47
CA ALA A 308 27.89 -1.41 1.88
C ALA A 308 28.03 -0.74 0.49
N PHE A 309 27.00 -0.80 -0.34
CA PHE A 309 26.98 -0.13 -1.65
C PHE A 309 27.22 1.38 -1.50
N CYS A 310 26.57 2.00 -0.51
CA CYS A 310 26.69 3.43 -0.24
C CYS A 310 28.05 3.80 0.40
N GLY A 311 28.64 2.90 1.20
CA GLY A 311 29.91 3.14 1.89
C GLY A 311 31.18 2.89 1.06
N SER A 312 31.26 1.78 0.32
CA SER A 312 32.50 1.34 -0.35
C SER A 312 32.30 0.73 -1.75
N GLY A 313 31.07 0.68 -2.26
CA GLY A 313 30.72 0.10 -3.56
C GLY A 313 30.12 -1.31 -3.49
N VAL A 314 29.98 -1.98 -4.64
CA VAL A 314 29.38 -3.33 -4.72
C VAL A 314 30.16 -4.31 -3.85
N THR A 315 29.46 -5.20 -3.14
CA THR A 315 30.10 -6.20 -2.26
C THR A 315 30.15 -7.60 -2.83
N ASP A 316 31.32 -8.23 -2.75
CA ASP A 316 31.52 -9.68 -2.97
C ASP A 316 30.55 -10.54 -2.15
N SER A 317 30.12 -10.04 -0.98
CA SER A 317 29.16 -10.72 -0.11
C SER A 317 27.77 -10.82 -0.74
N TRP A 318 27.23 -9.71 -1.25
CA TRP A 318 25.93 -9.71 -1.94
C TRP A 318 25.99 -10.55 -3.22
N CYS A 319 27.08 -10.48 -3.95
CA CYS A 319 27.29 -11.24 -5.18
C CYS A 319 27.36 -12.75 -4.95
N ARG A 320 28.03 -13.17 -3.88
CA ARG A 320 28.04 -14.57 -3.44
C ARG A 320 26.65 -15.05 -3.01
N LYS A 321 25.91 -14.21 -2.28
CA LYS A 321 24.53 -14.51 -1.88
C LYS A 321 23.61 -14.66 -3.09
N THR A 322 23.75 -13.77 -4.07
CA THR A 322 23.02 -13.81 -5.34
C THR A 322 23.34 -15.08 -6.13
N ASN A 323 24.61 -15.45 -6.26
CA ASN A 323 25.00 -16.68 -6.95
C ASN A 323 24.48 -17.94 -6.26
N THR A 324 24.46 -17.95 -4.93
CA THR A 324 23.87 -19.04 -4.16
C THR A 324 22.36 -19.14 -4.40
N ALA A 325 21.64 -18.00 -4.34
CA ALA A 325 20.20 -17.96 -4.65
C ALA A 325 19.91 -18.47 -6.06
N LYS A 326 20.69 -18.05 -7.05
CA LYS A 326 20.58 -18.52 -8.43
C LYS A 326 20.80 -20.03 -8.55
N THR A 327 21.81 -20.57 -7.87
CA THR A 327 22.17 -22.00 -7.94
C THR A 327 21.13 -22.89 -7.26
N GLN A 328 20.54 -22.42 -6.17
CA GLN A 328 19.52 -23.16 -5.43
C GLN A 328 18.11 -22.96 -6.00
N CYS A 329 17.93 -22.01 -6.92
CA CYS A 329 16.62 -21.71 -7.47
C CYS A 329 16.13 -22.84 -8.37
N THR A 330 14.92 -23.31 -8.09
CA THR A 330 14.23 -24.30 -8.92
C THR A 330 13.57 -23.69 -10.16
N LYS A 331 13.50 -22.36 -10.25
CA LYS A 331 12.92 -21.63 -11.38
C LYS A 331 14.00 -20.93 -12.20
N GLN A 332 13.71 -20.78 -13.50
CA GLN A 332 14.50 -19.94 -14.37
C GLN A 332 14.15 -18.47 -14.07
N ALA A 333 15.10 -17.73 -13.51
CA ALA A 333 15.01 -16.30 -13.27
C ALA A 333 16.22 -15.59 -13.90
N ASP A 334 16.02 -14.38 -14.42
CA ASP A 334 17.11 -13.60 -15.00
C ASP A 334 17.80 -12.75 -13.94
N PHE A 335 18.94 -13.23 -13.46
CA PHE A 335 19.77 -12.53 -12.49
C PHE A 335 20.70 -11.47 -13.12
N SER A 336 20.62 -11.20 -14.43
CA SER A 336 21.50 -10.25 -15.13
C SER A 336 21.51 -8.85 -14.51
N VAL A 337 20.36 -8.39 -13.99
CA VAL A 337 20.21 -7.10 -13.30
C VAL A 337 21.13 -6.95 -12.08
N ILE A 338 21.48 -8.07 -11.43
CA ILE A 338 22.39 -8.10 -10.28
C ILE A 338 23.80 -8.52 -10.75
N LEU A 339 23.91 -9.65 -11.44
CA LEU A 339 25.23 -10.27 -11.71
C LEU A 339 26.13 -9.47 -12.65
N ASN A 340 25.58 -8.58 -13.49
CA ASN A 340 26.39 -7.70 -14.34
C ASN A 340 27.20 -6.66 -13.54
N LYS A 341 26.89 -6.47 -12.25
CA LYS A 341 27.57 -5.53 -11.36
C LYS A 341 28.51 -6.20 -10.35
N CYS A 342 28.63 -7.52 -10.37
CA CYS A 342 29.19 -8.32 -9.28
C CYS A 342 30.72 -8.59 -9.28
#